data_AF-E2S7S3-F1
#
_entry.id   AF-E2S7S3-F1
#
_cell.length_a   1.000
_cell.length_b   1.000
_cell.length_c   1.000
_cell.angle_alpha   90.00
_cell.angle_beta   90.00
_cell.angle_gamma   90.00
#
_symmetry.space_group_name_H-M   'P 1'
#
loop_
_entity.id
_entity.type
_entity.pdbx_description
1 polymer ?
#
loop_
_entity_poly.entity_id
_entity_poly.type
_entity_poly.pdbx_seq_one_letter_code
_entity_poly.pdbx_strand_id
1 'polypeptide(L)'
;MPCFPRMRMGTETDPGCKADCLHRRLVQEYKAERIRQEDAAVEASIGYATEYAEYVAEHPLITFKDWLIMTKGPEQQQVAA
;
A
#
# COMPACT_ATOMS: atom_id res chain seq x y z
N MET A 1 0.50 13.31 2.17
CA MET A 1 -0.15 13.34 3.49
C MET A 1 0.97 13.62 4.51
N PRO A 2 1.12 14.87 4.99
CA PRO A 2 2.27 15.27 5.79
C PRO A 2 2.13 14.76 7.23
N CYS A 3 3.16 14.10 7.80
CA CYS A 3 3.19 13.70 9.20
C CYS A 3 2.79 14.89 10.10
N PHE A 4 1.83 14.66 11.02
CA PHE A 4 1.31 15.69 11.91
C PHE A 4 2.47 16.43 12.59
N PRO A 5 2.37 17.74 12.84
CA PRO A 5 3.49 18.54 13.36
C PRO A 5 4.15 17.98 14.64
N ARG A 6 3.42 17.24 15.47
CA ARG A 6 3.92 16.56 16.69
C ARG A 6 4.47 15.13 16.49
N MET A 7 4.36 14.59 15.28
CA MET A 7 4.72 13.21 14.91
C MET A 7 5.89 13.13 13.91
N ARG A 8 6.46 14.27 13.50
CA ARG A 8 7.73 14.31 12.77
C ARG A 8 8.87 14.10 13.76
N MET A 9 9.74 13.13 13.46
CA MET A 9 11.01 12.89 14.16
C MET A 9 12.09 13.10 13.12
N GLY A 10 12.47 14.36 12.90
CA GLY A 10 13.41 14.70 11.86
C GLY A 10 13.82 16.15 11.91
N THR A 11 15.10 16.40 11.68
CA THR A 11 15.61 17.72 11.31
C THR A 11 15.25 17.99 9.84
N GLU A 12 15.47 19.23 9.38
CA GLU A 12 15.16 19.67 8.01
C GLU A 12 15.73 18.76 6.90
N THR A 13 16.73 17.94 7.23
CA THR A 13 17.46 17.04 6.33
C THR A 13 17.10 15.54 6.44
N ASP A 14 16.33 15.11 7.44
CA ASP A 14 15.88 13.71 7.56
C ASP A 14 14.50 13.63 8.22
N PRO A 15 13.41 13.83 7.45
CA PRO A 15 12.05 13.86 8.00
C PRO A 15 11.56 12.45 8.31
N GLY A 16 12.12 11.83 9.34
CA GLY A 16 11.57 10.62 9.93
C GLY A 16 10.17 10.89 10.49
N CYS A 17 9.32 9.86 10.51
CA CYS A 17 8.06 9.89 11.24
C CYS A 17 8.17 8.99 12.48
N LYS A 18 7.56 9.42 13.59
CA LYS A 18 7.49 8.61 14.82
C LYS A 18 6.95 7.21 14.53
N ALA A 19 7.33 6.24 15.36
CA ALA A 19 6.88 4.85 15.24
C ALA A 19 5.34 4.72 15.27
N ASP A 20 4.67 5.61 16.01
CA ASP A 20 3.20 5.70 16.15
C ASP A 20 2.53 6.60 15.11
N CYS A 21 3.27 7.18 14.16
CA CYS A 21 2.70 8.04 13.14
C CYS A 21 1.82 7.24 12.19
N LEU A 22 0.57 7.69 12.01
CA LEU A 22 -0.41 7.05 11.13
C LEU A 22 0.12 6.85 9.70
N HIS A 23 0.88 7.80 9.13
CA HIS A 23 1.48 7.63 7.81
C HIS A 23 2.47 6.46 7.77
N ARG A 24 3.33 6.34 8.78
CA ARG A 24 4.30 5.26 8.85
C ARG A 24 3.56 3.93 8.92
N ARG A 25 2.53 3.84 9.75
CA ARG A 25 1.69 2.64 9.86
C ARG A 25 1.05 2.27 8.52
N LEU A 26 0.34 3.20 7.87
CA LEU A 26 -0.32 2.96 6.59
C LEU A 26 0.66 2.55 5.48
N VAL A 27 1.86 3.16 5.45
CA VAL A 27 2.92 2.79 4.49
C VAL A 27 3.45 1.38 4.77
N GLN A 28 3.65 1.00 6.03
CA GLN A 28 4.13 -0.35 6.38
C GLN A 28 3.08 -1.41 6.07
N GLU A 29 1.81 -1.16 6.40
CA GLU A 29 0.70 -2.05 6.07
C GLU A 29 0.55 -2.22 4.54
N TYR A 30 0.63 -1.12 3.78
CA TYR A 30 0.66 -1.18 2.31
C TYR A 30 1.82 -2.03 1.78
N LYS A 31 3.04 -1.84 2.30
CA LYS A 31 4.20 -2.62 1.87
C LYS A 31 4.00 -4.11 2.13
N ALA A 32 3.47 -4.46 3.31
CA ALA A 32 3.16 -5.85 3.64
C ALA A 32 2.11 -6.44 2.69
N GLU A 33 1.07 -5.68 2.34
CA GLU A 33 0.06 -6.13 1.38
C GLU A 33 0.63 -6.32 -0.03
N ARG A 34 1.46 -5.38 -0.48
CA ARG A 34 2.15 -5.47 -1.77
C ARG A 34 3.02 -6.71 -1.87
N ILE A 35 3.83 -6.97 -0.84
CA ILE A 35 4.70 -8.16 -0.79
C ILE A 35 3.85 -9.42 -0.85
N ARG A 36 2.74 -9.50 -0.10
CA ARG A 36 1.83 -10.66 -0.17
C ARG A 36 1.30 -10.89 -1.59
N GLN A 37 0.89 -9.84 -2.29
CA GLN A 37 0.38 -9.96 -3.65
C GLN A 37 1.48 -10.33 -4.65
N GLU A 38 2.69 -9.81 -4.47
CA GLU A 38 3.86 -10.17 -5.28
C GLU A 38 4.25 -11.64 -5.07
N ASP A 39 4.27 -12.12 -3.82
CA ASP A 39 4.52 -13.53 -3.49
C ASP A 39 3.45 -14.44 -4.11
N ALA A 40 2.18 -14.07 -4.02
CA ALA A 40 1.08 -14.81 -4.64
C ALA A 40 1.21 -14.86 -6.17
N ALA A 41 1.60 -13.75 -6.80
CA ALA A 41 1.83 -13.70 -8.24
C ALA A 41 3.02 -14.57 -8.67
N VAL A 42 4.11 -14.58 -7.88
CA VAL A 42 5.28 -15.43 -8.11
C VAL A 42 4.96 -16.92 -7.92
N GLU A 43 4.18 -17.26 -6.91
CA GLU A 43 3.72 -18.62 -6.66
C GLU A 43 2.81 -19.12 -7.80
N ALA A 44 1.86 -18.28 -8.23
CA ALA A 44 0.97 -18.59 -9.34
C ALA A 44 1.72 -18.73 -10.68
N SER A 45 2.77 -17.93 -10.89
CA SER A 45 3.57 -17.99 -12.13
C SER A 45 4.67 -19.05 -12.11
N ILE A 46 4.86 -19.79 -11.00
CA ILE A 46 5.95 -20.77 -10.81
C ILE A 46 7.32 -20.15 -11.12
N GLY A 47 7.47 -18.84 -10.90
CA GLY A 47 8.69 -18.09 -11.19
C GLY A 47 8.94 -17.76 -12.66
N TYR A 48 8.01 -18.05 -13.58
CA TYR A 48 8.12 -17.63 -14.97
C TYR A 48 7.64 -16.18 -15.17
N ALA A 49 8.42 -15.40 -15.93
CA ALA A 49 8.21 -13.96 -16.08
C ALA A 49 7.00 -13.61 -16.98
N THR A 50 6.71 -14.43 -17.98
CA THR A 50 5.58 -14.26 -18.90
C THR A 50 4.26 -14.48 -18.18
N GLU A 51 4.16 -15.57 -17.43
CA GLU A 51 3.02 -15.97 -16.63
C GLU A 51 2.81 -15.00 -15.47
N TYR A 52 3.89 -14.44 -14.91
CA TYR A 52 3.80 -13.35 -13.94
C TYR A 52 3.17 -12.10 -14.55
N ALA A 53 3.57 -11.72 -15.77
CA ALA A 53 3.01 -10.55 -16.45
C ALA A 53 1.53 -10.75 -16.81
N GLU A 54 1.15 -11.95 -17.25
CA GLU A 54 -0.24 -12.33 -17.50
C GLU A 54 -1.06 -12.30 -16.19
N TYR A 55 -0.55 -12.90 -15.13
CA TYR A 55 -1.20 -12.90 -13.82
C TYR A 55 -1.42 -11.48 -13.29
N VAL A 56 -0.42 -10.60 -13.37
CA VAL A 56 -0.53 -9.21 -12.92
C VAL A 56 -1.47 -8.38 -13.82
N ALA A 57 -1.62 -8.75 -15.10
CA ALA A 57 -2.59 -8.11 -15.99
C ALA A 57 -4.04 -8.48 -15.62
N GLU A 58 -4.28 -9.74 -15.22
CA GLU A 58 -5.59 -10.22 -14.77
C GLU A 58 -5.90 -9.83 -13.31
N HIS A 59 -4.86 -9.74 -12.48
CA HIS A 59 -4.93 -9.41 -11.06
C HIS A 59 -4.02 -8.21 -10.74
N PRO A 60 -4.47 -6.97 -11.04
CA PRO A 60 -3.68 -5.78 -10.80
C PRO A 60 -3.30 -5.64 -9.33
N LEU A 61 -1.99 -5.53 -9.07
CA LEU A 61 -1.46 -5.33 -7.74
C LEU A 61 -1.93 -3.96 -7.19
N ILE A 62 -2.38 -3.92 -5.94
CA ILE A 62 -2.96 -2.72 -5.31
C ILE A 62 -1.98 -1.56 -5.32
N THR A 63 -2.42 -0.34 -5.61
CA THR A 63 -1.56 0.84 -5.49
C THR A 63 -1.67 1.45 -4.10
N PHE A 64 -0.67 2.24 -3.68
CA PHE A 64 -0.74 2.94 -2.40
C PHE A 64 -1.95 3.90 -2.34
N LYS A 65 -2.35 4.46 -3.48
CA LYS A 65 -3.54 5.31 -3.56
C LYS A 65 -4.80 4.52 -3.26
N ASP A 66 -4.97 3.34 -3.85
CA ASP A 66 -6.14 2.48 -3.64
C ASP A 66 -6.19 1.99 -2.19
N TRP A 67 -5.03 1.65 -1.62
CA TRP A 67 -4.89 1.33 -0.20
C TRP A 67 -5.37 2.46 0.70
N LEU A 68 -4.99 3.71 0.42
CA LEU A 68 -5.45 4.89 1.17
C LEU A 68 -6.95 5.15 1.04
N ILE A 69 -7.55 4.78 -0.10
CA ILE A 69 -9.01 4.90 -0.31
C ILE A 69 -9.74 3.84 0.51
N MET A 70 -9.29 2.58 0.46
CA MET A 70 -9.90 1.47 1.21
C MET A 70 -9.79 1.67 2.73
N THR A 71 -8.64 2.14 3.21
CA THR A 71 -8.39 2.36 4.65
C THR A 71 -9.16 3.53 5.26
N LYS A 72 -9.72 4.44 4.43
CA LYS A 72 -10.60 5.52 4.90
C LYS A 72 -12.04 5.08 5.18
N GLY A 73 -12.40 3.83 4.87
CA GLY A 73 -13.70 3.25 5.17
C GLY A 73 -14.80 3.56 4.13
N PRO A 74 -15.79 2.65 3.98
CA PRO A 74 -16.81 2.65 2.92
C PRO A 74 -18.01 3.60 3.16
N GLU A 75 -17.84 4.71 3.88
CA GLU A 75 -18.96 5.66 4.10
C GLU A 75 -19.28 6.51 2.85
N GLN A 76 -18.57 6.29 1.73
CA GLN A 76 -18.75 7.03 0.48
C GLN A 76 -19.03 6.15 -0.75
N GLN A 77 -19.23 4.84 -0.57
CA GLN A 77 -19.41 3.89 -1.68
C GLN A 77 -20.78 3.20 -1.70
N GLN A 78 -21.79 3.81 -1.08
CA GLN A 78 -23.22 3.48 -1.22
C GLN A 78 -23.98 4.63 -1.91
N VAL A 79 -23.58 5.03 -3.12
CA VAL A 79 -24.41 5.86 -4.02
C VAL A 79 -23.93 5.67 -5.46
N ALA A 80 -24.18 4.49 -6.02
CA ALA A 80 -24.29 4.26 -7.46
C ALA A 80 -24.80 2.81 -7.66
N ALA A 81 -26.04 2.58 -7.25
CA ALA A 81 -26.87 1.48 -7.75
C ALA A 81 -27.80 2.04 -8.83
#